data_AF-A0A955PFF2-F1
#
_entry.id   AF-A0A955PFF2-F1
#
_cell.length_a   1.000
_cell.length_b   1.000
_cell.length_c   1.000
_cell.angle_alpha   90.00
_cell.angle_beta   90.00
_cell.angle_gamma   90.00
#
_symmetry.space_group_name_H-M   'P 1'
#
loop_
_entity.id
_entity.type
_entity.pdbx_description
1 polymer ?
#
loop_
_entity_poly.entity_id
_entity_poly.type
_entity_poly.pdbx_seq_one_letter_code
_entity_poly.pdbx_strand_id
1 'polypeptide(L)'
;MEYIVGNRDFALSFVDLDLSFPIHLEGIWRTLGDRKFFICHGDNLLKKDHGYHLLHGTIRQPFPMRVFHSLGTANKERIVNMLINLTHEVKRKKAFWKTEPFWPYLEDLVDEGMDVCIQGHKHDRTYRRLDGQ
;
A
#
# COMPACT_ATOMS: atom_id res chain seq x y z
N MET A 1 4.93 -2.26 18.49
CA MET A 1 5.42 -2.45 17.10
C MET A 1 4.18 -2.61 16.23
N GLU A 2 4.19 -2.09 15.00
CA GLU A 2 3.04 -2.11 14.08
C GLU A 2 3.58 -2.51 12.70
N TYR A 3 2.85 -3.35 11.96
CA TYR A 3 3.25 -3.73 10.60
C TYR A 3 2.17 -3.31 9.61
N ILE A 4 2.54 -2.51 8.61
CA ILE A 4 1.63 -2.10 7.54
C ILE A 4 2.07 -2.84 6.29
N VAL A 5 1.18 -3.66 5.74
CA VAL A 5 1.51 -4.44 4.56
C VAL A 5 1.63 -3.54 3.34
N GLY A 6 2.49 -3.95 2.41
CA GLY A 6 2.62 -3.33 1.11
C GLY A 6 2.04 -4.15 -0.02
N ASN A 7 2.49 -3.83 -1.23
CA ASN A 7 2.04 -4.44 -2.46
C ASN A 7 2.60 -5.85 -2.72
N ARG A 8 3.54 -6.34 -1.90
CA ARG A 8 4.18 -7.65 -2.09
C ARG A 8 3.84 -8.66 -1.01
N ASP A 9 3.24 -8.22 0.08
CA ASP A 9 3.13 -8.93 1.35
C ASP A 9 1.74 -8.79 1.98
N PHE A 10 0.78 -8.15 1.30
CA PHE A 10 -0.61 -8.00 1.75
C PHE A 10 -1.30 -9.33 2.10
N ALA A 11 -0.87 -10.45 1.52
CA ALA A 11 -1.43 -11.77 1.84
C ALA A 11 -1.24 -12.15 3.32
N LEU A 12 -0.26 -11.57 4.02
CA LEU A 12 -0.03 -11.78 5.46
C LEU A 12 -1.19 -11.28 6.32
N SER A 13 -1.91 -10.23 5.88
CA SER A 13 -3.08 -9.71 6.61
C SER A 13 -4.32 -10.62 6.57
N PHE A 14 -4.25 -11.72 5.79
CA PHE A 14 -5.35 -12.69 5.63
C PHE A 14 -5.04 -14.04 6.29
N VAL A 15 -3.97 -14.11 7.07
CA VAL A 15 -3.58 -15.29 7.85
C VAL A 15 -3.63 -14.90 9.32
N ASP A 16 -4.13 -15.80 10.15
CA ASP A 16 -4.03 -15.67 11.59
C ASP A 16 -2.61 -16.06 12.01
N LEU A 17 -1.79 -15.05 12.30
CA LEU A 17 -0.40 -15.22 12.72
C LEU A 17 -0.30 -14.85 14.19
N ASP A 18 0.29 -15.74 15.00
CA ASP A 18 0.58 -15.46 16.40
C ASP A 18 1.78 -14.52 16.50
N LEU A 19 1.51 -13.22 16.43
CA LEU A 19 2.48 -12.14 16.49
C LEU A 19 2.17 -11.21 17.65
N SER A 20 3.21 -10.65 18.26
CA SER A 20 3.09 -9.66 19.33
C SER A 20 2.67 -8.26 18.84
N PHE A 21 2.35 -8.12 17.55
CA PHE A 21 1.97 -6.85 16.93
C PHE A 21 0.89 -7.03 15.87
N PRO A 22 0.07 -6.00 15.60
CA PRO A 22 -0.94 -6.06 14.56
C PRO A 22 -0.33 -5.92 13.16
N ILE A 23 -0.98 -6.59 12.21
CA ILE A 23 -0.75 -6.40 10.77
C ILE A 23 -1.93 -5.60 10.21
N HIS A 24 -1.65 -4.45 9.63
CA HIS A 24 -2.63 -3.56 9.01
C HIS A 24 -2.59 -3.70 7.50
N LEU A 25 -3.77 -3.94 6.89
CA LEU A 25 -3.92 -3.96 5.44
C LEU A 25 -3.85 -2.54 4.84
N GLU A 26 -4.36 -1.56 5.59
CA GLU A 26 -4.46 -0.16 5.20
C GLU A 26 -3.55 0.73 6.05
N GLY A 27 -3.44 2.00 5.68
CA GLY A 27 -2.74 3.01 6.48
C GLY A 27 -3.38 3.20 7.85
N ILE A 28 -2.56 3.57 8.84
CA ILE A 28 -2.97 3.78 10.22
C ILE A 28 -2.78 5.22 10.65
N TRP A 29 -3.67 5.66 11.53
CA TRP A 29 -3.58 6.95 12.20
C TRP A 29 -2.99 6.79 13.60
N ARG A 30 -2.02 7.64 13.96
CA ARG A 30 -1.45 7.68 15.32
C ARG A 30 -1.25 9.12 15.76
N THR A 31 -1.58 9.43 17.00
CA THR A 31 -1.27 10.73 17.60
C THR A 31 -0.01 10.59 18.43
N LEU A 32 1.01 11.40 18.16
CA LEU A 32 2.24 11.47 18.94
C LEU A 32 2.43 12.92 19.39
N GLY A 33 2.31 13.14 20.70
CA GLY A 33 2.23 14.50 21.25
C GLY A 33 0.97 15.21 20.78
N ASP A 34 1.14 16.40 20.19
CA ASP A 34 0.09 17.25 19.63
C ASP A 34 -0.13 17.02 18.12
N ARG A 35 0.59 16.09 17.50
CA ARG A 35 0.57 15.85 16.05
C ARG A 35 -0.13 14.56 15.68
N LYS A 36 -0.94 14.61 14.62
CA LYS A 36 -1.63 13.47 14.02
C LYS A 36 -0.84 12.95 12.82
N PHE A 37 -0.36 11.72 12.95
CA PHE A 37 0.41 11.01 11.94
C PHE A 37 -0.50 10.06 11.15
N PHE A 38 -0.37 10.09 9.83
CA PHE A 38 -0.84 9.04 8.96
C PHE A 38 0.36 8.22 8.46
N ILE A 39 0.34 6.91 8.72
CA ILE A 39 1.43 6.00 8.35
C ILE A 39 0.89 4.98 7.36
N CYS A 40 1.51 4.83 6.20
CA CYS A 40 1.06 3.88 5.18
C CYS A 40 2.22 3.33 4.34
N HIS A 41 1.98 2.25 3.58
CA HIS A 41 2.99 1.77 2.62
C HIS A 41 3.24 2.78 1.49
N GLY A 42 2.19 3.42 0.99
CA GLY A 42 2.29 4.49 -0.02
C GLY A 42 2.03 4.06 -1.47
N ASP A 43 1.71 2.79 -1.72
CA ASP A 43 1.19 2.30 -3.00
C ASP A 43 -0.20 2.88 -3.30
N ASN A 44 -1.05 3.01 -2.27
CA ASN A 44 -2.39 3.57 -2.39
C ASN A 44 -2.38 5.09 -2.72
N LEU A 45 -1.28 5.78 -2.43
CA LEU A 45 -1.11 7.22 -2.72
C LEU A 45 -0.97 7.52 -4.21
N LEU A 46 -0.79 6.50 -5.06
CA LEU A 46 -0.63 6.66 -6.51
C LEU A 46 -1.97 6.49 -7.25
N LYS A 47 -3.04 7.20 -6.84
CA LYS A 47 -4.42 7.02 -7.39
C LYS A 47 -4.56 7.21 -8.92
N LYS A 48 -3.59 7.80 -9.63
CA LYS A 48 -3.61 7.90 -11.10
C LYS A 48 -3.42 6.55 -11.83
N ASP A 49 -3.14 5.46 -11.11
CA ASP A 49 -2.99 4.12 -11.67
C ASP A 49 -4.24 3.24 -11.51
N HIS A 50 -5.31 3.59 -12.23
CA HIS A 50 -6.59 2.87 -12.18
C HIS A 50 -6.48 1.36 -12.40
N GLY A 51 -5.61 0.90 -13.30
CA GLY A 51 -5.40 -0.54 -13.54
C GLY A 51 -4.73 -1.24 -12.36
N TYR A 52 -3.75 -0.58 -11.73
CA TYR A 52 -3.11 -1.07 -10.52
C TYR A 52 -4.11 -1.16 -9.35
N HIS A 53 -4.94 -0.13 -9.16
CA HIS A 53 -5.98 -0.10 -8.13
C HIS A 53 -7.06 -1.14 -8.34
N LEU A 54 -7.51 -1.35 -9.58
CA LEU A 54 -8.50 -2.39 -9.88
C LEU A 54 -7.94 -3.79 -9.59
N LEU A 55 -6.70 -4.05 -10.00
CA LEU A 55 -6.04 -5.33 -9.69
C LEU A 55 -5.87 -5.51 -8.18
N HIS A 56 -5.39 -4.49 -7.48
CA HIS A 56 -5.19 -4.57 -6.04
C HIS A 56 -6.52 -4.70 -5.27
N GLY A 57 -7.54 -3.94 -5.64
CA GLY A 57 -8.88 -4.00 -5.04
C GLY A 57 -9.58 -5.34 -5.28
N THR A 58 -9.26 -6.04 -6.37
CA THR A 58 -9.78 -7.39 -6.64
C THR A 58 -9.01 -8.47 -5.90
N ILE A 59 -7.68 -8.43 -5.84
CA ILE A 59 -6.88 -9.48 -5.16
C ILE A 59 -6.84 -9.31 -3.64
N ARG A 60 -6.91 -8.09 -3.10
CA ARG A 60 -6.87 -7.81 -1.65
C ARG A 60 -8.24 -7.99 -0.98
N GLN A 61 -8.90 -9.11 -1.26
CA GLN A 61 -10.21 -9.44 -0.70
C GLN A 61 -10.16 -10.80 0.01
N PRO A 62 -11.04 -11.05 1.01
CA PRO A 62 -11.02 -12.30 1.76
C PRO A 62 -11.19 -13.55 0.89
N PHE A 63 -12.05 -13.50 -0.14
CA PHE A 63 -12.30 -14.67 -0.99
C PHE A 63 -11.09 -15.06 -1.85
N PRO A 64 -10.51 -14.18 -2.68
CA PRO A 64 -9.28 -14.48 -3.43
C PRO A 64 -8.12 -14.89 -2.52
N MET A 65 -7.99 -14.29 -1.33
CA MET A 65 -6.91 -14.63 -0.40
C MET A 65 -7.11 -15.99 0.27
N ARG A 66 -8.35 -16.39 0.59
CA ARG A 66 -8.65 -17.76 1.02
C ARG A 66 -8.26 -18.79 -0.04
N VAL A 67 -8.64 -18.53 -1.31
CA VAL A 67 -8.25 -19.39 -2.43
C VAL A 67 -6.74 -19.43 -2.55
N PHE A 68 -6.08 -18.28 -2.57
CA PHE A 68 -4.62 -18.18 -2.66
C PHE A 68 -3.93 -18.98 -1.54
N HIS A 69 -4.39 -18.86 -0.30
CA HIS A 69 -3.82 -19.57 0.85
C HIS A 69 -4.03 -21.09 0.80
N SER A 70 -5.12 -21.57 0.20
CA SER A 70 -5.37 -23.01 -0.01
C SER A 70 -4.51 -23.65 -1.10
N LEU A 71 -3.87 -22.86 -1.97
CA LEU A 71 -3.03 -23.40 -3.04
C LEU A 71 -1.70 -23.96 -2.49
N GLY A 72 -1.20 -25.02 -3.13
CA GLY A 72 0.15 -25.50 -2.90
C GLY A 72 1.22 -24.49 -3.34
N THR A 73 2.43 -24.59 -2.78
CA THR A 73 3.54 -23.64 -2.98
C THR A 73 3.84 -23.38 -4.45
N ALA A 74 3.91 -24.42 -5.29
CA ALA A 74 4.18 -24.26 -6.73
C ALA A 74 3.12 -23.41 -7.45
N ASN A 75 1.85 -23.53 -7.09
CA ASN A 75 0.77 -22.73 -7.67
C ASN A 75 0.81 -21.28 -7.18
N LYS A 76 1.12 -21.07 -5.88
CA LYS A 76 1.33 -19.74 -5.30
C LYS A 76 2.46 -19.01 -6.03
N GLU A 77 3.61 -19.66 -6.21
CA GLU A 77 4.76 -19.09 -6.92
C GLU A 77 4.42 -18.70 -8.35
N ARG A 78 3.67 -19.54 -9.08
CA ARG A 78 3.23 -19.23 -10.45
C ARG A 78 2.35 -17.97 -10.50
N ILE A 79 1.41 -17.84 -9.58
CA ILE A 79 0.53 -16.67 -9.49
C ILE A 79 1.32 -15.42 -9.13
N VAL A 80 2.19 -15.51 -8.12
CA VAL A 80 3.04 -14.39 -7.68
C VAL A 80 3.92 -13.91 -8.83
N ASN A 81 4.58 -14.82 -9.54
CA ASN A 81 5.42 -14.49 -10.69
C ASN A 81 4.63 -13.84 -11.84
N MET A 82 3.39 -14.31 -12.10
CA MET A 82 2.50 -13.69 -13.08
C MET A 82 2.16 -12.25 -12.69
N LEU A 83 1.76 -12.01 -11.44
CA LEU A 83 1.40 -10.67 -10.93
C LEU A 83 2.61 -9.71 -10.93
N ILE A 84 3.79 -10.20 -10.56
CA ILE A 84 5.04 -9.44 -10.65
C ILE A 84 5.28 -9.04 -12.11
N ASN A 85 5.23 -9.98 -13.06
CA ASN A 85 5.48 -9.67 -14.47
C ASN A 85 4.48 -8.67 -15.06
N LEU A 86 3.19 -8.83 -14.74
CA LEU A 86 2.13 -7.92 -15.18
C LEU A 86 2.37 -6.49 -14.66
N THR A 87 2.70 -6.36 -13.37
CA THR A 87 2.98 -5.04 -12.77
C THR A 87 4.29 -4.43 -13.27
N HIS A 88 5.33 -5.24 -13.53
CA HIS A 88 6.59 -4.77 -14.12
C HIS A 88 6.43 -4.29 -15.56
N GLU A 89 5.64 -4.98 -16.39
CA GLU A 89 5.36 -4.53 -17.75
C GLU A 89 4.57 -3.21 -17.74
N VAL A 90 3.57 -3.10 -16.86
CA VAL A 90 2.79 -1.88 -16.68
C VAL A 90 3.66 -0.73 -16.14
N LYS A 91 4.58 -0.99 -15.22
CA LYS A 91 5.52 0.01 -14.69
C LYS A 91 6.52 0.49 -15.74
N ARG A 92 7.08 -0.42 -16.56
CA ARG A 92 8.03 -0.06 -17.65
C ARG A 92 7.39 0.83 -18.73
N LYS A 93 6.09 0.64 -19.00
CA LYS A 93 5.34 1.45 -19.98
C LYS A 93 4.92 2.83 -19.44
N LYS A 94 5.03 3.08 -18.13
CA LYS A 94 4.61 4.33 -17.50
C LYS A 94 5.83 5.21 -17.20
N ALA A 95 5.96 6.30 -17.95
CA ALA A 95 7.00 7.30 -17.76
C ALA A 95 6.98 7.93 -16.34
N PHE A 96 8.15 8.44 -15.95
CA PHE A 96 8.58 9.18 -14.74
C PHE A 96 7.54 10.04 -13.98
N TRP A 97 6.43 10.46 -14.61
CA TRP A 97 5.43 11.40 -14.10
C TRP A 97 4.39 10.80 -13.12
N LYS A 98 4.52 9.53 -12.74
CA LYS A 98 3.58 8.82 -11.83
C LYS A 98 4.16 8.50 -10.45
N THR A 99 5.36 8.98 -10.11
CA THR A 99 5.95 8.83 -8.77
C THR A 99 5.50 9.91 -7.79
N GLU A 100 4.78 10.93 -8.25
CA GLU A 100 4.21 11.98 -7.41
C GLU A 100 3.00 11.45 -6.63
N PRO A 101 2.86 11.78 -5.32
CA PRO A 101 1.64 11.46 -4.59
C PRO A 101 0.42 12.05 -5.31
N PHE A 102 -0.70 11.36 -5.26
CA PHE A 102 -1.95 11.90 -5.77
C PHE A 102 -2.44 12.99 -4.83
N TRP A 103 -2.23 14.24 -5.25
CA TRP A 103 -2.57 15.44 -4.48
C TRP A 103 -3.95 15.43 -3.83
N PRO A 104 -5.05 15.08 -4.53
CA PRO A 104 -6.36 15.09 -3.89
C PRO A 104 -6.49 14.13 -2.70
N TYR A 105 -5.75 13.01 -2.69
CA TYR A 105 -5.78 12.13 -1.52
C TYR A 105 -4.95 12.67 -0.35
N LEU A 106 -3.88 13.42 -0.63
CA LEU A 106 -3.18 14.11 0.44
C LEU A 106 -4.04 15.25 1.02
N GLU A 107 -4.80 15.96 0.18
CA GLU A 107 -5.78 16.95 0.61
C GLU A 107 -6.85 16.32 1.50
N ASP A 108 -7.46 15.18 1.08
CA ASP A 108 -8.41 14.43 1.91
C ASP A 108 -7.82 14.11 3.31
N LEU A 109 -6.55 13.65 3.37
CA LEU A 109 -5.89 13.34 4.63
C LEU A 109 -5.62 14.59 5.48
N VAL A 110 -5.24 15.71 4.86
CA VAL A 110 -5.07 17.00 5.55
C VAL A 110 -6.40 17.48 6.12
N ASP A 111 -7.49 17.36 5.37
CA ASP A 111 -8.85 17.71 5.82
C ASP A 111 -9.32 16.79 6.97
N GLU A 112 -8.88 15.54 6.99
CA GLU A 112 -9.05 14.61 8.13
C GLU A 112 -8.16 14.96 9.34
N GLY A 113 -7.32 15.99 9.23
CA GLY A 113 -6.48 16.53 10.31
C GLY A 113 -5.06 15.96 10.35
N MET A 114 -4.52 15.46 9.24
CA MET A 114 -3.13 14.99 9.17
C MET A 114 -2.13 16.14 9.30
N ASP A 115 -1.24 16.05 10.30
CA ASP A 115 -0.06 16.89 10.40
C ASP A 115 1.13 16.32 9.62
N VAL A 116 1.29 14.99 9.67
CA VAL A 116 2.47 14.31 9.14
C VAL A 116 2.07 13.02 8.43
N CYS A 117 2.56 12.83 7.21
CA CYS A 117 2.47 11.56 6.48
C CYS A 117 3.82 10.84 6.48
N ILE A 118 3.84 9.58 6.90
CA ILE A 118 4.99 8.69 6.75
C ILE A 118 4.63 7.61 5.74
N GLN A 119 5.38 7.55 4.65
CA GLN A 119 5.15 6.58 3.59
C GLN A 119 6.43 5.91 3.09
N GLY A 120 6.28 4.67 2.62
CA GLY A 120 7.31 3.92 1.92
C GLY A 120 7.07 3.87 0.41
N HIS A 121 7.22 2.66 -0.15
CA HIS A 121 6.97 2.25 -1.55
C HIS A 121 7.86 2.89 -2.63
N LYS A 122 8.19 4.18 -2.54
CA LYS A 122 8.93 4.91 -3.58
C LYS A 122 10.41 4.53 -3.70
N HIS A 123 10.95 3.84 -2.69
CA HIS A 123 12.38 3.53 -2.56
C HIS A 123 13.27 4.79 -2.67
N ASP A 124 12.67 5.96 -2.43
CA ASP A 124 13.31 7.26 -2.44
C ASP A 124 13.10 7.88 -1.06
N ARG A 125 14.19 8.31 -0.42
CA ARG A 125 14.17 8.89 0.92
C ARG A 125 14.05 10.40 0.75
N THR A 126 12.82 10.87 0.72
CA THR A 126 12.52 12.29 0.52
C THR A 126 11.72 12.84 1.70
N TYR A 127 12.02 14.09 2.06
CA TYR A 127 11.17 14.89 2.93
C TYR A 127 10.54 15.99 2.08
N ARG A 128 9.23 16.17 2.22
CA ARG A 128 8.49 17.24 1.54
C ARG A 128 7.57 17.90 2.53
N ARG A 129 7.63 19.23 2.57
CA ARG A 129 6.67 20.06 3.26
C ARG A 129 5.55 20.40 2.28
N LEU A 130 4.32 20.19 2.70
CA LEU A 130 3.17 20.67 1.97
C LEU A 130 2.85 22.06 2.51
N ASP A 131 3.08 23.09 1.71
CA ASP A 131 2.72 24.46 2.09
C ASP A 131 1.23 24.64 1.75
N GLY A 132 0.38 24.51 2.76
CA GLY A 132 -1.07 24.42 2.56
C GLY A 132 -1.89 24.44 3.85
N GLN A 133 -1.49 25.27 4.83
CA GLN A 133 -2.30 26.09 5.75
C GLN A 133 -1.36 26.81 6.73
#